data_AF-A0A7C6SN55-F1
#
_entry.id   AF-A0A7C6SN55-F1
#
_cell.length_a   1.000
_cell.length_b   1.000
_cell.length_c   1.000
_cell.angle_alpha   90.00
_cell.angle_beta   90.00
_cell.angle_gamma   90.00
#
_symmetry.space_group_name_H-M   'P 1'
#
loop_
_entity.id
_entity.type
_entity.pdbx_description
1 polymer ?
#
loop_
_entity_poly.entity_id
_entity_poly.type
_entity_poly.pdbx_seq_one_letter_code
_entity_poly.pdbx_strand_id
1 'polypeptide(L)'
;MKAQGISNGYIGGSVIIQTFLLVAFGIIVGLVLTTLTGIFLSNVIPFAVNIMFYLVITAAFFVFALFGGLFSVSAVLKIDPLKAIGDQL
;
A
#
# COMPACT_ATOMS: atom_id res chain seq x y z
N MET A 1 11.38 13.76 -12.32
CA MET A 1 12.10 12.46 -12.46
C MET A 1 12.31 12.07 -13.92
N LYS A 2 11.28 11.76 -14.73
CA LYS A 2 11.49 11.43 -16.17
C LYS A 2 12.16 12.55 -16.96
N ALA A 3 11.73 13.80 -16.74
CA ALA A 3 12.34 14.97 -17.37
C ALA A 3 13.79 15.26 -16.92
N GLN A 4 14.25 14.60 -15.85
CA GLN A 4 15.63 14.68 -15.35
C GLN A 4 16.49 13.52 -15.90
N GLY A 5 16.00 12.75 -16.87
CA GLY A 5 16.73 11.63 -17.49
C GLY A 5 16.66 10.30 -16.73
N ILE A 6 15.87 10.22 -15.66
CA ILE A 6 15.69 8.97 -14.89
C ILE A 6 14.84 7.98 -15.69
N SER A 7 15.31 6.74 -15.80
CA SER A 7 14.65 5.70 -16.58
C SER A 7 13.26 5.33 -16.03
N ASN A 8 12.35 4.97 -16.94
CA ASN A 8 11.02 4.49 -16.59
C ASN A 8 11.07 3.24 -15.68
N GLY A 9 12.05 2.36 -15.87
CA GLY A 9 12.24 1.17 -15.03
C GLY A 9 12.56 1.53 -13.58
N TYR A 10 13.44 2.51 -13.35
CA TYR A 10 13.77 2.98 -12.00
C TYR A 10 12.55 3.62 -11.32
N ILE A 11 11.79 4.44 -12.06
CA ILE A 11 10.59 5.10 -11.53
C ILE A 11 9.53 4.07 -11.15
N GLY A 12 9.24 3.11 -12.04
CA GLY A 12 8.29 2.05 -11.75
C GLY A 12 8.71 1.19 -10.55
N GLY A 13 9.98 0.78 -10.50
CA GLY A 13 10.52 -0.01 -9.38
C GLY A 13 10.44 0.72 -8.05
N SER A 14 10.76 2.02 -8.03
CA SER A 14 10.68 2.84 -6.82
C SER A 14 9.23 2.94 -6.29
N VAL A 15 8.25 3.13 -7.17
CA VAL A 15 6.83 3.18 -6.80
C VAL A 15 6.34 1.82 -6.25
N ILE A 16 6.79 0.70 -6.83
CA ILE A 16 6.46 -0.63 -6.34
C ILE A 16 6.99 -0.84 -4.91
N ILE A 17 8.27 -0.52 -4.69
CA ILE A 17 8.91 -0.65 -3.37
C ILE A 17 8.22 0.26 -2.35
N GLN A 18 7.93 1.51 -2.71
CA GLN A 18 7.22 2.45 -1.85
C GLN A 18 5.84 1.91 -1.47
N THR A 19 5.09 1.38 -2.45
CA THR A 19 3.76 0.80 -2.21
C THR A 19 3.88 -0.41 -1.27
N PHE A 20 4.83 -1.31 -1.52
CA PHE A 20 5.06 -2.48 -0.67
C PHE A 20 5.35 -2.06 0.78
N LEU A 21 6.25 -1.10 0.99
CA LEU A 21 6.60 -0.62 2.33
C LEU A 21 5.40 0.05 3.03
N LEU A 22 4.63 0.87 2.30
CA LEU A 22 3.45 1.54 2.83
C LEU A 22 2.37 0.52 3.23
N VAL A 23 2.11 -0.48 2.39
CA VAL A 23 1.15 -1.56 2.68
C VAL A 23 1.60 -2.38 3.88
N ALA A 24 2.88 -2.79 3.92
CA ALA A 24 3.41 -3.55 5.04
C ALA A 24 3.28 -2.79 6.36
N PHE A 25 3.62 -1.50 6.35
CA PHE A 25 3.47 -0.64 7.53
C PHE A 25 2.00 -0.47 7.93
N GLY A 26 1.12 -0.22 6.98
CA GLY A 26 -0.32 -0.09 7.23
C GLY A 26 -0.94 -1.35 7.83
N ILE A 27 -0.54 -2.54 7.37
CA ILE A 27 -0.97 -3.81 7.94
C ILE A 27 -0.49 -3.98 9.38
N ILE A 28 0.78 -3.68 9.66
CA ILE A 28 1.32 -3.78 11.02
C ILE A 28 0.54 -2.86 11.96
N VAL A 29 0.35 -1.60 11.56
CA VAL A 29 -0.42 -0.62 12.34
C VAL A 29 -1.87 -1.09 12.52
N GLY A 30 -2.52 -1.57 11.47
CA GLY A 30 -3.89 -2.08 11.52
C GLY A 30 -4.07 -3.28 12.45
N LEU A 31 -3.12 -4.22 12.45
CA LEU A 31 -3.12 -5.37 13.35
C LEU A 31 -2.88 -4.97 14.81
N VAL A 32 -1.96 -4.03 15.05
CA VAL A 32 -1.73 -3.47 16.39
C VAL A 32 -3.01 -2.81 16.92
N LEU A 33 -3.63 -1.95 16.13
CA LEU A 33 -4.89 -1.28 16.51
C LEU A 33 -6.01 -2.29 16.76
N THR A 34 -6.17 -3.27 15.86
CA THR A 34 -7.20 -4.32 16.00
C THR A 34 -7.00 -5.12 17.30
N THR A 35 -5.76 -5.47 17.62
CA THR A 35 -5.43 -6.21 18.84
C THR A 35 -5.70 -5.35 20.08
N LEU A 36 -5.29 -4.08 20.07
CA LEU A 36 -5.58 -3.14 21.15
C LEU A 36 -7.08 -3.00 21.37
N THR A 37 -7.85 -2.79 20.30
CA THR A 37 -9.31 -2.74 20.38
C THR A 37 -9.89 -4.01 20.98
N GLY A 38 -9.42 -5.19 20.53
CA GLY A 38 -9.84 -6.48 21.08
C GLY A 38 -9.61 -6.61 22.59
N ILE A 39 -8.44 -6.16 23.08
CA ILE A 39 -8.13 -6.15 24.52
C ILE A 39 -9.09 -5.25 25.29
N PHE A 40 -9.37 -4.05 24.79
CA PHE A 40 -10.32 -3.14 25.45
C PHE A 40 -11.75 -3.71 25.43
N LEU A 41 -12.17 -4.28 24.30
CA LEU A 41 -13.52 -4.81 24.10
C LEU A 41 -13.79 -6.08 24.89
N SER A 42 -12.77 -6.92 25.13
CA SER A 42 -12.88 -8.15 25.90
C SER A 42 -13.39 -7.93 27.33
N ASN A 43 -13.27 -6.71 27.86
CA ASN A 43 -13.80 -6.37 29.19
C ASN A 43 -15.31 -6.07 29.19
N VAL A 44 -15.91 -5.87 28.01
CA VAL A 44 -17.33 -5.49 27.85
C VAL A 44 -18.13 -6.63 27.23
N ILE A 45 -17.55 -7.32 26.24
CA ILE A 45 -18.18 -8.44 25.53
C ILE A 45 -17.18 -9.59 25.34
N PRO A 46 -17.65 -10.84 25.27
CA PRO A 46 -16.78 -11.97 24.95
C PRO A 46 -16.23 -11.82 23.52
N PHE A 47 -14.94 -11.48 23.42
CA PHE A 47 -14.22 -11.29 22.17
C PHE A 47 -13.36 -12.52 21.85
N ALA A 48 -13.66 -13.20 20.75
CA ALA A 48 -12.91 -14.38 20.32
C ALA A 48 -11.84 -14.01 19.28
N VAL A 49 -10.58 -14.36 19.56
CA VAL A 49 -9.47 -14.18 18.62
C VAL A 49 -9.22 -15.48 17.87
N ASN A 50 -9.40 -15.46 16.54
CA ASN A 50 -9.05 -16.58 15.67
C ASN A 50 -7.86 -16.19 14.80
N ILE A 51 -6.69 -16.75 15.12
CA ILE A 51 -5.43 -16.39 14.45
C ILE A 51 -5.41 -16.78 12.97
N MET A 52 -6.02 -17.93 12.62
CA MET A 52 -6.10 -18.38 11.22
C MET A 52 -6.95 -17.41 10.40
N PHE A 53 -8.07 -16.97 10.95
CA PHE A 53 -8.89 -15.96 10.29
C PHE A 53 -8.12 -14.65 10.09
N TYR A 54 -7.40 -14.18 11.10
CA TYR A 54 -6.61 -12.95 11.03
C TYR A 54 -5.50 -13.03 9.98
N LEU A 55 -4.81 -14.18 9.90
CA LEU A 55 -3.79 -14.41 8.89
C LEU A 55 -4.36 -14.38 7.47
N VAL A 56 -5.49 -15.07 7.24
CA VAL A 56 -6.14 -15.12 5.91
C VAL A 56 -6.61 -13.75 5.46
N ILE A 57 -7.29 -12.98 6.32
CA ILE A 57 -7.76 -11.63 5.94
C ILE A 57 -6.58 -10.67 5.73
N THR A 58 -5.51 -10.80 6.51
CA THR A 58 -4.32 -9.96 6.38
C THR A 58 -3.60 -10.25 5.06
N ALA A 59 -3.45 -11.53 4.72
CA ALA A 59 -2.88 -11.95 3.44
C ALA A 59 -3.74 -11.45 2.26
N ALA A 60 -5.06 -11.56 2.37
CA ALA A 60 -5.98 -11.03 1.36
C ALA A 60 -5.81 -9.50 1.20
N PHE A 61 -5.80 -8.74 2.30
CA PHE A 61 -5.57 -7.28 2.24
C PHE A 61 -4.22 -6.93 1.62
N PHE A 62 -3.16 -7.65 1.98
CA PHE A 62 -1.84 -7.45 1.40
C PHE A 62 -1.86 -7.61 -0.13
N VAL A 63 -2.47 -8.69 -0.61
CA VAL A 63 -2.59 -8.98 -2.05
C VAL A 63 -3.41 -7.91 -2.77
N PHE A 64 -4.57 -7.54 -2.25
CA PHE A 64 -5.42 -6.50 -2.87
C PHE A 64 -4.73 -5.13 -2.89
N ALA A 65 -4.02 -4.76 -1.82
CA ALA A 65 -3.32 -3.50 -1.75
C ALA A 65 -2.14 -3.43 -2.74
N LEU A 66 -1.40 -4.54 -2.93
CA LEU A 66 -0.38 -4.63 -3.97
C LEU A 66 -0.97 -4.51 -5.37
N PHE A 67 -2.11 -5.17 -5.65
CA PHE A 67 -2.79 -5.01 -6.94
C PHE A 67 -3.21 -3.55 -7.20
N GLY A 68 -3.70 -2.84 -6.19
CA GLY A 68 -3.97 -1.40 -6.27
C GLY A 68 -2.71 -0.58 -6.63
N GLY A 69 -1.57 -0.92 -6.04
CA GLY A 69 -0.28 -0.28 -6.34
C GLY A 69 0.22 -0.53 -7.76
N LEU A 70 0.02 -1.74 -8.31
CA LEU A 70 0.40 -2.06 -9.69
C LEU A 70 -0.37 -1.20 -10.72
N PHE A 71 -1.62 -0.86 -10.43
CA PHE A 71 -2.39 0.10 -11.23
C PHE A 71 -1.77 1.51 -11.19
N SER A 72 -1.28 1.94 -10.03
CA SER A 72 -0.60 3.24 -9.87
C SER A 72 0.65 3.36 -10.74
N VAL A 73 1.50 2.32 -10.80
CA VAL A 73 2.70 2.29 -11.65
C VAL A 73 2.35 2.53 -13.12
N SER A 74 1.29 1.88 -13.60
CA SER A 74 0.83 2.02 -14.99
C SER A 74 0.39 3.45 -15.31
N ALA A 75 -0.22 4.16 -14.37
CA ALA A 75 -0.59 5.56 -14.53
C ALA A 75 0.66 6.47 -14.57
N VAL A 76 1.60 6.29 -13.63
CA VAL A 76 2.83 7.08 -13.56
C VAL A 76 3.67 6.94 -14.83
N LEU A 77 3.77 5.73 -15.39
CA LEU A 77 4.57 5.47 -16.59
C LEU A 77 3.99 6.10 -17.86
N LYS A 78 2.67 6.27 -17.95
CA LYS A 78 1.99 6.88 -19.11
C LYS A 78 2.11 8.41 -19.20
N ILE A 79 2.55 9.08 -18.13
CA ILE A 79 2.73 10.54 -18.12
C ILE A 79 3.86 10.94 -19.08
N ASP A 80 3.54 11.78 -20.05
CA ASP A 80 4.51 12.42 -20.95
C ASP A 80 5.24 13.56 -20.21
N PRO A 81 6.57 13.47 -20.03
CA PRO A 81 7.35 14.48 -19.31
C PRO A 81 7.39 15.84 -20.01
N LEU A 82 7.32 15.89 -21.34
CA LEU A 82 7.35 17.16 -22.09
C LEU A 82 6.03 17.92 -21.92
N LYS A 83 4.92 17.20 -21.98
CA LYS A 83 3.59 17.78 -21.76
C LYS A 83 3.39 18.21 -20.30
N ALA A 84 3.93 17.46 -19.34
CA ALA A 84 3.83 17.79 -17.92
C ALA A 84 4.61 19.06 -17.49
N ILE A 85 5.68 19.41 -18.22
CA ILE A 85 6.45 20.64 -17.99
C ILE A 85 5.93 21.81 -18.84
N GLY A 86 5.50 21.53 -20.09
CA GLY A 86 5.03 22.56 -21.01
C GLY A 86 3.71 23.22 -20.63
N ASP A 87 2.86 22.58 -19.83
CA ASP A 87 1.59 23.15 -19.34
C ASP A 87 1.77 24.26 -18.27
N GLN A 88 3.02 24.54 -17.87
CA GLN A 88 3.37 25.58 -16.88
C GLN A 88 3.94 26.87 -17.49
N LEU A 89 3.97 27.00 -18.82
CA LEU A 89 4.41 28.20 -19.57
C LEU A 89 3.29 28.72 -20.47
#